data_AF-W4ELH0-F1
#
_entry.id   AF-W4ELH0-F1
#
_cell.length_a   1.000
_cell.length_b   1.000
_cell.length_c   1.000
_cell.angle_alpha   90.00
_cell.angle_beta   90.00
_cell.angle_gamma   90.00
#
_symmetry.space_group_name_H-M   'P 1'
#
loop_
_entity.id
_entity.type
_entity.pdbx_description
1 polymer ?
#
loop_
_entity_poly.entity_id
_entity_poly.type
_entity_poly.pdbx_seq_one_letter_code
_entity_poly.pdbx_strand_id
1 'polypeptide(L)'
;MDGLKKVVLRLIEIIEIIVILSIGLLFTIYILRPIYENFGIQFTGNVWVNWFGVSYILFVLYSLIVGLVISRESILFKQRLTSVLFWLIFIGSNYVVFIPFIKGGNPF
;
A
#
# COMPACT_ATOMS: atom_id res chain seq x y z
N MET A 1 -31.18 -12.97 5.83
CA MET A 1 -29.86 -13.64 5.77
C MET A 1 -28.80 -12.83 4.99
N ASP A 2 -29.18 -11.79 4.25
CA ASP A 2 -28.29 -11.00 3.39
C ASP A 2 -27.55 -9.85 4.11
N GLY A 3 -28.20 -9.23 5.11
CA GLY A 3 -27.62 -8.10 5.86
C GLY A 3 -26.39 -8.45 6.70
N LEU A 4 -26.43 -9.57 7.45
CA LEU A 4 -25.33 -9.98 8.33
C LEU A 4 -24.05 -10.29 7.53
N LYS A 5 -24.16 -10.98 6.39
CA LYS A 5 -23.03 -11.29 5.51
C LYS A 5 -22.36 -10.02 4.99
N LYS A 6 -23.15 -9.02 4.59
CA LYS A 6 -22.64 -7.73 4.11
C LYS A 6 -21.89 -6.94 5.20
N VAL A 7 -22.32 -7.04 6.46
CA VAL A 7 -21.62 -6.42 7.60
C VAL A 7 -20.30 -7.12 7.87
N VAL A 8 -20.30 -8.46 7.91
CA VAL A 8 -19.08 -9.25 8.13
C VAL A 8 -18.03 -8.99 7.05
N LEU A 9 -18.44 -8.96 5.77
CA LEU A 9 -17.53 -8.63 4.67
C LEU A 9 -16.89 -7.24 4.82
N ARG A 10 -17.68 -6.21 5.17
CA ARG A 10 -17.13 -4.88 5.42
C ARG A 10 -16.17 -4.84 6.61
N LEU A 11 -16.45 -5.58 7.68
CA LEU A 11 -15.53 -5.67 8.82
C LEU A 11 -14.20 -6.30 8.42
N ILE A 12 -14.24 -7.36 7.60
CA ILE A 12 -13.02 -7.99 7.07
C ILE A 12 -12.21 -6.99 6.24
N GLU A 13 -12.85 -6.20 5.36
CA GLU A 13 -12.15 -5.18 4.57
C GLU A 13 -11.52 -4.08 5.44
N ILE A 14 -12.21 -3.64 6.49
CA ILE A 14 -11.66 -2.65 7.43
C ILE A 14 -10.45 -3.22 8.16
N ILE A 15 -10.54 -4.47 8.64
CA ILE A 15 -9.42 -5.16 9.30
C ILE A 15 -8.25 -5.29 8.33
N GLU A 16 -8.49 -5.69 7.08
CA GLU A 16 -7.48 -5.79 6.03
C GLU A 16 -6.74 -4.45 5.84
N ILE A 17 -7.47 -3.34 5.74
CA ILE A 17 -6.87 -2.00 5.61
C ILE A 17 -6.00 -1.67 6.84
N ILE A 18 -6.51 -1.90 8.05
CA ILE A 18 -5.77 -1.62 9.30
C ILE A 18 -4.49 -2.46 9.36
N VAL A 19 -4.57 -3.74 8.99
CA VAL A 19 -3.42 -4.65 8.97
C VAL A 19 -2.38 -4.17 7.96
N ILE A 20 -2.79 -3.84 6.73
CA ILE A 20 -1.87 -3.36 5.69
C ILE A 20 -1.23 -2.03 6.07
N LEU A 21 -1.98 -1.09 6.64
CA LEU A 21 -1.44 0.18 7.14
C LEU A 21 -0.42 -0.05 8.27
N SER A 22 -0.73 -0.97 9.20
CA SER A 22 0.18 -1.31 10.29
C SER A 22 1.48 -1.94 9.79
N ILE A 23 1.39 -2.91 8.86
CA ILE A 23 2.56 -3.52 8.23
C ILE A 23 3.35 -2.48 7.42
N GLY A 24 2.66 -1.63 6.67
CA GLY A 24 3.28 -0.55 5.91
C GLY A 24 4.03 0.43 6.80
N LEU A 25 3.55 0.70 8.03
CA LEU A 25 4.25 1.55 8.99
C LEU A 25 5.57 0.91 9.42
N LEU A 26 5.53 -0.39 9.74
CA LEU A 26 6.73 -1.15 10.09
C LEU A 26 7.73 -1.17 8.93
N PHE A 27 7.28 -1.43 7.71
CA PHE A 27 8.13 -1.36 6.51
C PHE A 27 8.74 0.04 6.32
N THR A 28 7.96 1.09 6.55
CA THR A 28 8.43 2.46 6.40
C THR A 28 9.56 2.78 7.39
N ILE A 29 9.38 2.39 8.66
CA ILE A 29 10.34 2.71 9.73
C ILE A 29 11.57 1.80 9.69
N TYR A 30 11.37 0.50 9.51
CA TYR A 30 12.44 -0.49 9.67
C TYR A 30 13.10 -0.92 8.36
N ILE A 31 12.52 -0.58 7.20
CA ILE A 31 13.07 -0.96 5.89
C ILE A 31 13.31 0.30 5.05
N LEU A 32 12.29 1.11 4.77
CA LEU A 32 12.43 2.26 3.88
C LEU A 32 13.38 3.31 4.44
N ARG A 33 13.24 3.68 5.73
CA ARG A 33 14.11 4.66 6.36
C ARG A 33 15.59 4.24 6.32
N PRO A 34 15.99 3.04 6.77
CA PRO A 34 17.39 2.61 6.65
C PRO A 34 17.89 2.62 5.20
N ILE A 35 17.05 2.24 4.23
CA ILE A 35 17.42 2.33 2.82
C ILE A 35 17.68 3.78 2.44
N TYR A 36 16.80 4.73 2.75
CA TYR A 36 17.00 6.14 2.43
C TYR A 36 18.29 6.69 3.06
N GLU A 37 18.49 6.44 4.36
CA GLU A 37 19.65 6.94 5.10
C GLU A 37 20.97 6.38 4.56
N ASN A 38 20.99 5.11 4.13
CA ASN A 38 22.15 4.51 3.45
C ASN A 38 22.48 5.16 2.11
N PHE A 39 21.48 5.74 1.43
CA PHE A 39 21.67 6.52 0.20
C PHE A 39 21.94 8.01 0.49
N GLY A 40 22.14 8.40 1.76
CA GLY A 40 22.35 9.78 2.18
C GLY A 40 21.09 10.64 2.15
N ILE A 41 19.91 10.02 1.97
CA ILE A 41 18.62 10.71 1.94
C ILE A 41 18.13 10.79 3.38
N GLN A 42 18.06 12.01 3.92
CA GLN A 42 17.49 12.21 5.25
C GLN A 42 16.02 11.82 5.27
N PHE A 43 15.65 10.92 6.18
CA PHE A 43 14.26 10.52 6.39
C PHE A 43 13.54 11.52 7.30
N THR A 44 13.53 12.78 6.86
CA THR A 44 12.90 13.92 7.53
C THR A 44 11.74 14.43 6.67
N GLY A 45 10.80 15.17 7.27
CA GLY A 45 9.60 15.67 6.57
C GLY A 45 8.33 14.86 6.85
N ASN A 46 7.38 14.86 5.91
CA ASN A 46 6.08 14.23 6.06
C ASN A 46 6.15 12.71 5.83
N VAL A 47 6.55 12.00 6.88
CA VAL A 47 6.63 10.52 6.91
C VAL A 47 5.29 9.86 6.57
N TRP A 48 4.15 10.53 6.78
CA TRP A 48 2.83 9.98 6.47
C TRP A 48 2.63 9.74 4.98
N VAL A 49 3.21 10.57 4.12
CA VAL A 49 3.11 10.44 2.66
C VAL A 49 3.90 9.23 2.17
N ASN A 50 5.13 9.05 2.68
CA ASN A 50 5.94 7.86 2.41
C ASN A 50 5.27 6.59 2.96
N TRP A 51 4.73 6.65 4.18
CA TRP A 51 4.01 5.54 4.80
C TRP A 51 2.78 5.13 3.99
N PHE A 52 1.97 6.08 3.54
CA PHE A 52 0.83 5.80 2.70
C PHE A 52 1.26 5.16 1.38
N GLY A 53 2.30 5.68 0.74
CA GLY A 53 2.85 5.12 -0.49
C GLY A 53 3.32 3.67 -0.32
N VAL A 54 4.10 3.39 0.72
CA VAL A 54 4.55 2.01 1.05
C VAL A 54 3.36 1.11 1.32
N SER A 55 2.41 1.55 2.16
CA SER A 55 1.23 0.76 2.51
C SER A 55 0.40 0.41 1.28
N TYR A 56 0.24 1.36 0.36
CA TYR A 56 -0.52 1.14 -0.87
C TYR A 56 0.21 0.22 -1.85
N ILE A 57 1.55 0.32 -1.95
CA ILE A 57 2.36 -0.63 -2.73
C ILE A 57 2.16 -2.04 -2.17
N LEU A 58 2.26 -2.22 -0.85
CA LEU A 58 2.02 -3.51 -0.21
C LEU A 58 0.59 -4.01 -0.43
N PHE A 59 -0.41 -3.11 -0.38
CA PHE A 59 -1.80 -3.43 -0.66
C PHE A 59 -1.99 -3.98 -2.09
N VAL A 60 -1.34 -3.36 -3.07
CA VAL A 60 -1.40 -3.77 -4.47
C VAL A 60 -0.72 -5.12 -4.66
N LEU A 61 0.46 -5.33 -4.06
CA LEU A 61 1.16 -6.61 -4.09
C LEU A 61 0.32 -7.72 -3.44
N TYR A 62 -0.27 -7.46 -2.28
CA TYR A 62 -1.21 -8.37 -1.63
C TYR A 62 -2.39 -8.70 -2.54
N SER A 63 -3.02 -7.70 -3.15
CA SER A 63 -4.17 -7.88 -4.03
C SER A 63 -3.82 -8.67 -5.29
N LEU A 64 -2.61 -8.49 -5.83
CA LEU A 64 -2.10 -9.28 -6.95
C LEU A 64 -1.88 -10.74 -6.56
N ILE A 65 -1.20 -10.99 -5.43
CA ILE A 65 -0.92 -12.35 -4.96
C ILE A 65 -2.24 -13.09 -4.68
N VAL A 66 -3.15 -12.48 -3.92
CA VAL A 66 -4.42 -13.12 -3.57
C VAL A 66 -5.34 -13.21 -4.79
N GLY A 67 -5.51 -12.12 -5.54
CA GLY A 67 -6.43 -12.07 -6.67
C GLY A 67 -6.01 -12.92 -7.87
N LEU A 68 -4.72 -13.11 -8.11
CA LEU A 68 -4.21 -13.88 -9.27
C LEU A 68 -3.78 -15.31 -8.92
N VAL A 69 -3.43 -15.61 -7.67
CA VAL A 69 -2.89 -16.92 -7.30
C VAL A 69 -3.85 -17.71 -6.42
N ILE A 70 -4.39 -17.10 -5.35
CA ILE A 70 -5.13 -17.83 -4.31
C ILE A 70 -6.64 -17.85 -4.59
N SER A 71 -7.22 -16.68 -4.86
CA SER A 71 -8.68 -16.45 -4.93
C SER A 71 -9.08 -15.91 -6.30
N ARG A 72 -8.65 -16.61 -7.37
CA ARG A 72 -8.83 -16.20 -8.77
C ARG A 72 -10.28 -15.89 -9.16
N GLU A 73 -11.25 -16.58 -8.55
CA GLU A 73 -12.67 -16.38 -8.82
C GLU A 73 -13.35 -15.34 -7.94
N SER A 74 -12.62 -14.69 -7.03
CA SER A 74 -13.19 -13.66 -6.17
C SER A 74 -13.55 -12.40 -6.97
N ILE A 75 -14.84 -12.07 -7.02
CA ILE A 75 -15.38 -10.87 -7.65
C ILE A 75 -14.72 -9.61 -7.07
N LEU A 76 -14.46 -9.61 -5.76
CA LEU A 76 -13.90 -8.48 -5.03
C LEU A 76 -12.48 -8.13 -5.55
N PHE A 77 -11.61 -9.13 -5.66
CA PHE A 77 -10.25 -8.91 -6.19
C PHE A 77 -10.27 -8.59 -7.69
N LYS A 78 -11.15 -9.22 -8.48
CA LYS A 78 -11.32 -8.87 -9.90
C LYS A 78 -11.67 -7.39 -10.05
N GLN A 79 -12.67 -6.90 -9.32
CA GLN A 79 -13.09 -5.49 -9.35
C GLN A 79 -11.94 -4.53 -8.97
N ARG A 80 -11.20 -4.84 -7.90
CA ARG A 80 -10.04 -4.05 -7.48
C ARG A 80 -8.96 -4.00 -8.56
N LEU A 81 -8.58 -5.15 -9.12
CA LEU A 81 -7.52 -5.25 -10.13
C LEU A 81 -7.90 -4.66 -11.49
N THR A 82 -9.19 -4.54 -11.82
CA THR A 82 -9.66 -3.85 -13.04
C THR A 82 -9.84 -2.34 -12.85
N SER A 83 -9.74 -1.82 -11.62
CA SER A 83 -10.02 -0.42 -11.33
C SER A 83 -8.89 0.50 -11.81
N VAL A 84 -9.23 1.50 -12.63
CA VAL A 84 -8.27 2.52 -13.09
C VAL A 84 -7.73 3.32 -11.90
N LEU A 85 -8.59 3.70 -10.95
CA LEU A 85 -8.19 4.46 -9.77
C LEU A 85 -7.19 3.67 -8.92
N PHE A 86 -7.36 2.36 -8.82
CA PHE A 86 -6.46 1.48 -8.10
C PHE A 86 -5.03 1.56 -8.67
N TRP A 87 -4.91 1.50 -10.00
CA TRP A 87 -3.62 1.62 -10.67
C TRP A 87 -3.03 3.03 -10.65
N LEU A 88 -3.86 4.07 -10.73
CA LEU A 88 -3.39 5.46 -10.63
C LEU A 88 -2.78 5.76 -9.26
N ILE A 89 -3.43 5.31 -8.17
CA ILE A 89 -2.88 5.47 -6.82
C ILE A 89 -1.62 4.62 -6.67
N PHE A 90 -1.54 3.44 -7.29
CA PHE A 90 -0.32 2.64 -7.29
C PHE A 90 0.85 3.37 -7.94
N ILE A 91 0.63 3.97 -9.12
CA ILE A 91 1.65 4.76 -9.82
C ILE A 91 2.08 5.96 -8.96
N GLY A 92 1.12 6.70 -8.38
CA GLY A 92 1.42 7.81 -7.48
C GLY A 92 2.19 7.38 -6.23
N SER A 93 1.87 6.22 -5.68
CA SER A 93 2.57 5.63 -4.53
C SER A 93 4.01 5.27 -4.85
N ASN A 94 4.26 4.66 -6.02
CA ASN A 94 5.62 4.41 -6.50
C ASN A 94 6.37 5.73 -6.70
N TYR A 95 5.75 6.73 -7.32
CA TYR A 95 6.37 8.04 -7.48
C TYR A 95 6.80 8.63 -6.13
N VAL A 96 5.90 8.64 -5.14
CA VAL A 96 6.19 9.17 -3.79
C VAL A 96 7.37 8.45 -3.14
N VAL A 97 7.41 7.12 -3.21
CA VAL A 97 8.44 6.30 -2.57
C VAL A 97 9.78 6.35 -3.33
N PHE A 98 9.77 6.53 -4.65
CA PHE A 98 11.01 6.44 -5.44
C PHE A 98 11.57 7.80 -5.87
N ILE A 99 10.79 8.89 -5.88
CA ILE A 99 11.28 10.22 -6.23
C ILE A 99 12.43 10.73 -5.35
N PRO A 100 12.54 10.41 -4.04
CA PRO A 100 13.65 10.88 -3.22
C PRO A 100 15.02 10.40 -3.71
N PHE A 101 15.10 9.20 -4.30
CA PHE A 101 16.35 8.66 -4.86
C PHE A 101 16.83 9.44 -6.08
N ILE A 102 15.91 10.03 -6.84
CA ILE A 102 16.25 10.84 -8.02
C ILE A 102 16.64 12.26 -7.58
N LYS A 103 15.94 12.81 -6.58
CA LYS A 103 16.18 14.18 -6.10
C LYS A 103 17.34 14.30 -5.10
N GLY A 104 17.82 13.19 -4.54
CA GLY A 104 18.85 13.19 -3.50
C GLY A 104 18.36 13.68 -2.13
N GLY A 105 17.05 13.70 -1.92
CA GLY A 105 16.41 14.23 -0.71
C GLY A 105 14.93 13.93 -0.70
N ASN A 106 14.32 13.76 0.49
CA ASN A 106 12.89 13.57 0.60
C ASN A 106 12.16 14.91 0.32
N PRO A 107 11.34 15.01 -0.76
CA PRO A 107 10.66 16.27 -1.08
C PRO A 107 9.36 16.47 -0.31
N PHE A 108 9.00 15.54 0.58
CA PHE A 108 7.76 15.53 1.36
C PHE A 108 8.02 15.61 2.85
#